data_AF-N9HHX5-F1
#
_entry.id   AF-N9HHX5-F1
#
_cell.length_a   1.000
_cell.length_b   1.000
_cell.length_c   1.000
_cell.angle_alpha   90.00
_cell.angle_beta   90.00
_cell.angle_gamma   90.00
#
_symmetry.space_group_name_H-M   'P 1'
#
loop_
_entity.id
_entity.type
_entity.pdbx_description
1 polymer ?
#
loop_
_entity_poly.entity_id
_entity_poly.type
_entity_poly.pdbx_seq_one_letter_code
_entity_poly.pdbx_strand_id
1 'polypeptide(L)'
;MIFSFYQKHKNDKALIDYKAEKDKELEGLKHNFGLELERKKKNFGIKQEVYGEFFNNLDKFQSKAQIDSQKSINLYMHNFLIDFVTASEINDTDAMAKATGEYHQNLQSFFANLFDELNTLQNECNRLKFFAPEEIRIKLKEITISYEQIFKMTNQYVSNVSNLFFDESAQNEITKKFTADIQPISDKLKTDMDNIENLLRSDLFS
;
A
#
# COMPACT_ATOMS: atom_id res chain seq x y z
N MET A 1 -80.01 -11.40 -18.74
CA MET A 1 -79.12 -10.27 -19.10
C MET A 1 -78.46 -9.61 -17.89
N ILE A 2 -79.19 -9.30 -16.81
CA ILE A 2 -78.65 -8.62 -15.60
C ILE A 2 -77.54 -9.42 -14.89
N PHE A 3 -77.68 -10.74 -14.78
CA PHE A 3 -76.68 -11.60 -14.09
C PHE A 3 -75.30 -11.62 -14.78
N SER A 4 -75.29 -11.60 -16.12
CA SER A 4 -74.07 -11.52 -16.94
C SER A 4 -73.39 -10.15 -16.83
N PHE A 5 -74.19 -9.07 -16.72
CA PHE A 5 -73.68 -7.72 -16.52
C PHE A 5 -73.01 -7.54 -15.14
N TYR A 6 -73.62 -8.08 -14.08
CA TYR A 6 -73.05 -8.07 -12.73
C TYR A 6 -71.77 -8.92 -12.61
N GLN A 7 -71.72 -10.09 -13.26
CA GLN A 7 -70.49 -10.92 -13.28
C GLN A 7 -69.35 -10.24 -14.04
N LYS A 8 -69.65 -9.58 -15.17
CA LYS A 8 -68.66 -8.81 -15.93
C LYS A 8 -68.11 -7.63 -15.11
N HIS A 9 -68.98 -6.83 -14.50
CA HIS A 9 -68.55 -5.72 -13.62
C HIS A 9 -67.75 -6.16 -12.40
N LYS A 10 -68.07 -7.32 -11.80
CA LYS A 10 -67.31 -7.88 -10.68
C LYS A 10 -65.91 -8.33 -11.12
N ASN A 11 -65.79 -8.94 -12.30
CA ASN A 11 -64.50 -9.32 -12.88
C ASN A 11 -63.66 -8.10 -13.27
N ASP A 12 -64.28 -7.06 -13.83
CA ASP A 12 -63.60 -5.80 -14.19
C ASP A 12 -63.08 -5.08 -12.93
N LYS A 13 -63.87 -5.05 -11.85
CA LYS A 13 -63.43 -4.49 -10.55
C LYS A 13 -62.29 -5.29 -9.94
N ALA A 14 -62.36 -6.62 -9.96
CA ALA A 14 -61.27 -7.47 -9.47
C ALA A 14 -59.96 -7.29 -10.27
N LEU A 15 -60.06 -7.05 -11.58
CA LEU A 15 -58.92 -6.72 -12.44
C LEU A 15 -58.31 -5.35 -12.13
N ILE A 16 -59.15 -4.35 -11.85
CA ILE A 16 -58.72 -3.01 -11.43
C ILE A 16 -58.03 -3.07 -10.06
N ASP A 17 -58.63 -3.77 -9.11
CA ASP A 17 -58.07 -3.93 -7.75
C ASP A 17 -56.73 -4.69 -7.80
N TYR A 18 -56.64 -5.76 -8.60
CA TYR A 18 -55.39 -6.50 -8.83
C TYR A 18 -54.30 -5.63 -9.48
N LYS A 19 -54.68 -4.80 -10.47
CA LYS A 19 -53.75 -3.87 -11.12
C LYS A 19 -53.26 -2.82 -10.14
N ALA A 20 -54.13 -2.24 -9.32
CA ALA A 20 -53.76 -1.26 -8.30
C ALA A 20 -52.84 -1.86 -7.23
N GLU A 21 -53.06 -3.12 -6.82
CA GLU A 21 -52.17 -3.84 -5.92
C GLU A 21 -50.78 -4.07 -6.54
N LYS A 22 -50.73 -4.47 -7.82
CA LYS A 22 -49.46 -4.63 -8.55
C LYS A 22 -48.73 -3.32 -8.80
N ASP A 23 -49.43 -2.23 -9.10
CA ASP A 23 -48.84 -0.91 -9.24
C ASP A 23 -48.25 -0.43 -7.90
N LYS A 24 -48.91 -0.73 -6.78
CA LYS A 24 -48.40 -0.44 -5.43
C LYS A 24 -47.17 -1.28 -5.08
N GLU A 25 -47.16 -2.57 -5.41
CA GLU A 25 -45.98 -3.43 -5.27
C GLU A 25 -44.81 -2.92 -6.11
N LEU A 26 -45.08 -2.49 -7.35
CA LEU A 26 -44.07 -1.96 -8.26
C LEU A 26 -43.47 -0.64 -7.73
N GLU A 27 -44.28 0.28 -7.22
CA GLU A 27 -43.79 1.52 -6.61
C GLU A 27 -43.00 1.24 -5.33
N GLY A 28 -43.43 0.27 -4.51
CA GLY A 28 -42.65 -0.20 -3.36
C GLY A 28 -41.30 -0.77 -3.77
N LEU A 29 -41.27 -1.56 -4.84
CA LEU A 29 -40.04 -2.13 -5.40
C LEU A 29 -39.11 -1.03 -5.94
N LYS A 30 -39.63 -0.08 -6.72
CA LYS A 30 -38.87 1.08 -7.21
C LYS A 30 -38.29 1.91 -6.08
N HIS A 31 -39.06 2.15 -5.02
CA HIS A 31 -38.60 2.90 -3.86
C HIS A 31 -37.46 2.16 -3.14
N ASN A 32 -37.61 0.86 -2.89
CA ASN A 32 -36.57 0.04 -2.28
C ASN A 32 -35.28 0.01 -3.14
N PHE A 33 -35.42 -0.19 -4.44
CA PHE A 33 -34.29 -0.11 -5.37
C PHE A 33 -33.63 1.27 -5.35
N GLY A 34 -34.42 2.35 -5.33
CA GLY A 34 -33.89 3.72 -5.24
C GLY A 34 -33.07 3.93 -3.95
N LEU A 35 -33.58 3.48 -2.81
CA LEU A 35 -32.86 3.56 -1.54
C LEU A 35 -31.58 2.71 -1.53
N GLU A 36 -31.62 1.51 -2.09
CA GLU A 36 -30.43 0.66 -2.23
C GLU A 36 -29.38 1.30 -3.14
N LEU A 37 -29.81 1.92 -4.23
CA LEU A 37 -28.92 2.56 -5.20
C LEU A 37 -28.25 3.80 -4.59
N GLU A 38 -28.99 4.62 -3.84
CA GLU A 38 -28.43 5.75 -3.08
C GLU A 38 -27.42 5.30 -2.02
N ARG A 39 -27.73 4.20 -1.29
CA ARG A 39 -26.79 3.60 -0.32
C ARG A 39 -25.52 3.11 -1.00
N LYS A 40 -25.64 2.39 -2.12
CA LYS A 40 -24.49 1.92 -2.91
C LYS A 40 -23.66 3.09 -3.43
N LYS A 41 -24.29 4.13 -3.96
CA LYS A 41 -23.61 5.34 -4.45
C LYS A 41 -22.83 6.05 -3.36
N LYS A 42 -23.41 6.19 -2.16
CA LYS A 42 -22.73 6.77 -1.00
C LYS A 42 -21.54 5.91 -0.56
N ASN A 43 -21.73 4.59 -0.45
CA ASN A 43 -20.65 3.68 -0.07
C ASN A 43 -19.51 3.67 -1.10
N PHE A 44 -19.84 3.70 -2.39
CA PHE A 44 -18.87 3.82 -3.47
C PHE A 44 -18.03 5.09 -3.33
N GLY A 45 -18.66 6.25 -3.08
CA GLY A 45 -17.95 7.51 -2.90
C GLY A 45 -16.97 7.48 -1.71
N ILE A 46 -17.40 6.93 -0.57
CA ILE A 46 -16.53 6.77 0.61
C ILE A 46 -15.35 5.84 0.30
N LYS A 47 -15.61 4.68 -0.32
CA LYS A 47 -14.55 3.72 -0.71
C LYS A 47 -13.56 4.37 -1.69
N GLN A 48 -14.06 5.11 -2.67
CA GLN A 48 -13.23 5.79 -3.66
C GLN A 48 -12.30 6.82 -3.01
N GLU A 49 -12.81 7.62 -2.08
CA GLU A 49 -12.01 8.62 -1.35
C GLU A 49 -10.92 7.93 -0.51
N VAL A 50 -11.31 6.93 0.29
CA VAL A 50 -10.42 6.21 1.19
C VAL A 50 -9.34 5.42 0.43
N TYR A 51 -9.70 4.73 -0.65
CA TYR A 51 -8.73 4.01 -1.49
C TYR A 51 -7.86 4.97 -2.29
N GLY A 52 -8.41 6.07 -2.79
CA GLY A 52 -7.64 7.09 -3.48
C GLY A 52 -6.59 7.75 -2.60
N GLU A 53 -6.93 8.08 -1.35
CA GLU A 53 -5.96 8.60 -0.37
C GLU A 53 -4.85 7.58 -0.08
N PHE A 54 -5.22 6.31 0.10
CA PHE A 54 -4.26 5.24 0.32
C PHE A 54 -3.28 5.07 -0.86
N PHE A 55 -3.78 5.00 -2.10
CA PHE A 55 -2.92 4.89 -3.29
C PHE A 55 -1.98 6.08 -3.43
N ASN A 56 -2.47 7.30 -3.22
CA ASN A 56 -1.62 8.48 -3.26
C ASN A 56 -0.49 8.42 -2.22
N ASN A 57 -0.75 7.89 -1.03
CA ASN A 57 0.26 7.73 0.01
C ASN A 57 1.25 6.60 -0.31
N LEU A 58 0.76 5.49 -0.87
CA LEU A 58 1.58 4.37 -1.32
C LEU A 58 2.51 4.76 -2.47
N ASP A 59 1.99 5.48 -3.47
CA ASP A 59 2.77 5.98 -4.61
C ASP A 59 3.85 6.98 -4.15
N LYS A 60 3.51 7.89 -3.23
CA LYS A 60 4.48 8.81 -2.63
C LYS A 60 5.58 8.05 -1.90
N PHE A 61 5.20 7.03 -1.11
CA PHE A 61 6.15 6.20 -0.40
C PHE A 61 7.07 5.45 -1.38
N GLN A 62 6.52 4.80 -2.41
CA GLN A 62 7.32 4.10 -3.43
C GLN A 62 8.24 5.04 -4.20
N SER A 63 7.75 6.21 -4.60
CA SER A 63 8.54 7.21 -5.32
C SER A 63 9.74 7.68 -4.49
N LYS A 64 9.53 7.99 -3.20
CA LYS A 64 10.61 8.30 -2.25
C LYS A 64 11.54 7.11 -2.05
N ALA A 65 10.98 5.93 -1.80
CA ALA A 65 11.74 4.70 -1.53
C ALA A 65 12.58 4.22 -2.72
N GLN A 66 12.23 4.59 -3.96
CA GLN A 66 12.95 4.18 -5.16
C GLN A 66 13.84 5.30 -5.73
N ILE A 67 13.26 6.46 -6.04
CA ILE A 67 13.97 7.53 -6.77
C ILE A 67 14.84 8.36 -5.83
N ASP A 68 14.27 8.80 -4.71
CA ASP A 68 14.99 9.67 -3.78
C ASP A 68 16.02 8.87 -2.98
N SER A 69 15.72 7.61 -2.68
CA SER A 69 16.65 6.67 -2.09
C SER A 69 17.92 6.47 -2.89
N GLN A 70 17.78 6.15 -4.18
CA GLN A 70 18.95 5.85 -5.01
C GLN A 70 19.81 7.10 -5.22
N LYS A 71 19.18 8.27 -5.42
CA LYS A 71 19.91 9.55 -5.50
C LYS A 71 20.66 9.86 -4.22
N SER A 72 20.02 9.73 -3.06
CA SER A 72 20.59 10.07 -1.76
C SER A 72 21.75 9.13 -1.41
N ILE A 73 21.55 7.82 -1.57
CA ILE A 73 22.58 6.81 -1.30
C ILE A 73 23.79 7.01 -2.22
N ASN A 74 23.56 7.24 -3.52
CA ASN A 74 24.66 7.50 -4.46
C ASN A 74 25.44 8.78 -4.10
N LEU A 75 24.73 9.84 -3.68
CA LEU A 75 25.39 11.07 -3.23
C LEU A 75 26.24 10.83 -1.98
N TYR A 76 25.70 10.14 -0.98
CA TYR A 76 26.45 9.80 0.24
C TYR A 76 27.68 8.95 -0.07
N MET A 77 27.53 7.97 -0.96
CA MET A 77 28.65 7.12 -1.38
C MET A 77 29.69 7.90 -2.18
N HIS A 78 29.27 8.82 -3.04
CA HIS A 78 30.19 9.67 -3.79
C HIS A 78 31.01 10.57 -2.86
N ASN A 79 30.36 11.26 -1.92
CA ASN A 79 31.04 12.11 -0.95
C ASN A 79 32.01 11.28 -0.08
N PHE A 80 31.55 10.13 0.41
CA PHE A 80 32.40 9.21 1.15
C PHE A 80 33.65 8.82 0.38
N LEU A 81 33.51 8.41 -0.89
CA LEU A 81 34.65 8.00 -1.72
C LEU A 81 35.65 9.15 -1.92
N ILE A 82 35.18 10.37 -2.16
CA ILE A 82 36.05 11.55 -2.32
C ILE A 82 36.82 11.82 -1.03
N ASP A 83 36.12 11.93 0.09
CA ASP A 83 36.71 12.32 1.36
C ASP A 83 37.66 11.22 1.88
N PHE A 84 37.26 9.97 1.75
CA PHE A 84 38.05 8.82 2.19
C PHE A 84 39.31 8.62 1.33
N VAL A 85 39.20 8.69 0.00
CA VAL A 85 40.37 8.54 -0.90
C VAL A 85 41.35 9.69 -0.70
N THR A 86 40.86 10.93 -0.60
CA THR A 86 41.71 12.11 -0.38
C THR A 86 42.46 12.00 0.95
N ALA A 87 41.78 11.56 2.01
CA ALA A 87 42.41 11.31 3.31
C ALA A 87 43.43 10.16 3.25
N SER A 88 43.13 9.10 2.50
CA SER A 88 44.00 7.94 2.28
C SER A 88 45.31 8.31 1.56
N GLU A 89 45.23 9.13 0.52
CA GLU A 89 46.41 9.60 -0.22
C GLU A 89 47.43 10.35 0.67
N ILE A 90 46.95 11.06 1.69
CA ILE A 90 47.79 11.78 2.66
C ILE A 90 48.03 10.99 3.96
N ASN A 91 47.56 9.74 4.05
CA ASN A 91 47.61 8.89 5.24
C ASN A 91 47.01 9.53 6.51
N ASP A 92 45.99 10.38 6.35
CA ASP A 92 45.28 10.99 7.47
C ASP A 92 44.19 10.04 8.00
N THR A 93 44.54 9.32 9.06
CA THR A 93 43.65 8.32 9.68
C THR A 93 42.43 8.94 10.35
N ASP A 94 42.55 10.17 10.87
CA ASP A 94 41.44 10.86 11.54
C ASP A 94 40.41 11.33 10.51
N ALA A 95 40.88 11.86 9.37
CA ALA A 95 40.01 12.23 8.26
C ALA A 95 39.32 11.00 7.62
N MET A 96 40.01 9.87 7.49
CA MET A 96 39.41 8.61 7.04
C MET A 96 38.31 8.11 7.98
N ALA A 97 38.56 8.15 9.29
CA ALA A 97 37.57 7.78 10.30
C ALA A 97 36.36 8.72 10.28
N LYS A 98 36.58 10.02 10.10
CA LYS A 98 35.52 11.03 9.98
C LYS A 98 34.64 10.79 8.75
N ALA A 99 35.23 10.58 7.57
CA ALA A 99 34.49 10.29 6.33
C ALA A 99 33.60 9.04 6.50
N THR A 100 34.14 7.99 7.13
CA THR A 100 33.39 6.76 7.43
C THR A 100 32.22 7.01 8.39
N GLY A 101 32.46 7.81 9.44
CA GLY A 101 31.43 8.19 10.41
C GLY A 101 30.30 9.01 9.80
N GLU A 102 30.62 10.00 8.98
CA GLU A 102 29.64 10.84 8.29
C GLU A 102 28.80 10.04 7.29
N TYR A 103 29.42 9.15 6.52
CA TYR A 103 28.70 8.24 5.63
C TYR A 103 27.71 7.35 6.40
N HIS A 104 28.15 6.79 7.52
CA HIS A 104 27.31 5.97 8.37
C HIS A 104 26.12 6.75 8.96
N GLN A 105 26.35 7.97 9.45
CA GLN A 105 25.28 8.84 9.97
C GLN A 105 24.27 9.20 8.89
N ASN A 106 24.73 9.56 7.69
CA ASN A 106 23.85 9.91 6.57
C ASN A 106 22.94 8.74 6.18
N LEU A 107 23.49 7.51 6.13
CA LEU A 107 22.68 6.32 5.87
C LEU A 107 21.68 6.06 7.01
N GLN A 108 22.10 6.13 8.28
CA GLN A 108 21.19 5.94 9.41
C GLN A 108 20.02 6.92 9.39
N SER A 109 20.30 8.22 9.21
CA SER A 109 19.26 9.25 9.13
C SER A 109 18.31 9.02 7.96
N PHE A 110 18.85 8.61 6.81
CA PHE A 110 18.07 8.27 5.63
C PHE A 110 17.12 7.10 5.88
N PHE A 111 17.59 6.01 6.48
CA PHE A 111 16.72 4.86 6.81
C PHE A 111 15.72 5.17 7.91
N ALA A 112 16.06 6.02 8.88
CA ALA A 112 15.11 6.48 9.90
C ALA A 112 13.94 7.24 9.25
N ASN A 113 14.22 8.15 8.32
CA ASN A 113 13.17 8.89 7.60
C ASN A 113 12.26 7.95 6.79
N LEU A 114 12.83 6.94 6.12
CA LEU A 114 12.03 5.95 5.40
C LEU A 114 11.17 5.08 6.34
N PHE A 115 11.66 4.80 7.55
CA PHE A 115 10.91 4.07 8.56
C PHE A 115 9.70 4.87 9.07
N ASP A 116 9.84 6.18 9.23
CA ASP A 116 8.72 7.07 9.61
C ASP A 116 7.62 7.13 8.52
N GLU A 117 8.01 7.14 7.26
CA GLU A 117 7.07 7.06 6.14
C GLU A 117 6.35 5.69 6.11
N LEU A 118 7.07 4.59 6.40
CA LEU A 118 6.45 3.28 6.55
C LEU A 118 5.44 3.24 7.72
N ASN A 119 5.76 3.86 8.85
CA ASN A 119 4.84 3.97 9.98
C ASN A 119 3.56 4.75 9.60
N THR A 120 3.70 5.76 8.75
CA THR A 120 2.57 6.52 8.21
C THR A 120 1.68 5.62 7.35
N LEU A 121 2.27 4.81 6.45
CA LEU A 121 1.54 3.83 5.65
C LEU A 121 0.83 2.78 6.54
N GLN A 122 1.49 2.32 7.60
CA GLN A 122 0.91 1.36 8.55
C GLN A 122 -0.28 1.93 9.32
N ASN A 123 -0.25 3.22 9.66
CA ASN A 123 -1.37 3.92 10.29
C ASN A 123 -2.55 4.06 9.32
N GLU A 124 -2.31 4.35 8.05
CA GLU A 124 -3.35 4.37 7.01
C GLU A 124 -3.97 2.98 6.78
N CYS A 125 -3.17 1.92 6.78
CA CYS A 125 -3.67 0.54 6.77
C CYS A 125 -4.61 0.24 7.95
N ASN A 126 -4.38 0.84 9.12
CA ASN A 126 -5.30 0.71 10.26
C ASN A 126 -6.62 1.45 10.04
N ARG A 127 -6.63 2.59 9.34
CA ARG A 127 -7.86 3.33 9.00
C ARG A 127 -8.73 2.52 8.02
N LEU A 128 -8.09 1.76 7.12
CA LEU A 128 -8.77 0.86 6.20
C LEU A 128 -9.51 -0.30 6.90
N LYS A 129 -9.27 -0.56 8.20
CA LYS A 129 -9.94 -1.65 8.93
C LYS A 129 -11.47 -1.60 8.87
N PHE A 130 -12.03 -0.40 8.82
CA PHE A 130 -13.48 -0.17 8.88
C PHE A 130 -14.17 -0.17 7.51
N PHE A 131 -13.40 -0.06 6.43
CA PHE A 131 -13.95 0.12 5.07
C PHE A 131 -13.57 -1.01 4.13
N ALA A 132 -12.44 -1.68 4.36
CA ALA A 132 -11.95 -2.74 3.51
C ALA A 132 -12.41 -4.15 3.97
N PRO A 133 -12.73 -5.05 3.02
CA PRO A 133 -12.84 -6.48 3.27
C PRO A 133 -11.62 -7.08 3.96
N GLU A 134 -11.81 -8.18 4.68
CA GLU A 134 -10.74 -8.86 5.42
C GLU A 134 -9.55 -9.25 4.53
N GLU A 135 -9.82 -9.69 3.30
CA GLU A 135 -8.78 -10.07 2.34
C GLU A 135 -7.83 -8.91 2.00
N ILE A 136 -8.38 -7.71 1.75
CA ILE A 136 -7.61 -6.48 1.52
C ILE A 136 -6.80 -6.12 2.77
N ARG A 137 -7.39 -6.24 3.96
CA ARG A 137 -6.69 -5.93 5.22
C ARG A 137 -5.50 -6.84 5.48
N ILE A 138 -5.67 -8.14 5.26
CA ILE A 138 -4.60 -9.12 5.42
C ILE A 138 -3.47 -8.80 4.45
N LYS A 139 -3.79 -8.57 3.18
CA LYS A 139 -2.78 -8.29 2.16
C LYS A 139 -2.00 -6.99 2.43
N LEU A 140 -2.69 -5.93 2.84
CA LEU A 140 -2.04 -4.67 3.26
C LEU A 140 -1.09 -4.84 4.44
N LYS A 141 -1.48 -5.68 5.41
CA LYS A 141 -0.63 -6.02 6.54
C LYS A 141 0.61 -6.80 6.09
N GLU A 142 0.46 -7.75 5.17
CA GLU A 142 1.58 -8.52 4.61
C GLU A 142 2.59 -7.61 3.89
N ILE A 143 2.10 -6.68 3.07
CA ILE A 143 2.92 -5.66 2.38
C ILE A 143 3.73 -4.84 3.40
N THR A 144 3.06 -4.37 4.45
CA THR A 144 3.70 -3.56 5.51
C THR A 144 4.80 -4.35 6.22
N ILE A 145 4.54 -5.62 6.55
CA ILE A 145 5.53 -6.51 7.19
C ILE A 145 6.73 -6.74 6.27
N SER A 146 6.50 -6.96 4.96
CA SER A 146 7.58 -7.14 3.99
C SER A 146 8.48 -5.91 3.89
N TYR A 147 7.90 -4.70 3.88
CA TYR A 147 8.70 -3.47 3.95
C TYR A 147 9.50 -3.37 5.26
N GLU A 148 8.87 -3.65 6.41
CA GLU A 148 9.54 -3.62 7.71
C GLU A 148 10.75 -4.58 7.75
N GLN A 149 10.61 -5.77 7.19
CA GLN A 149 11.70 -6.75 7.08
C GLN A 149 12.84 -6.25 6.20
N ILE A 150 12.52 -5.70 5.02
CA ILE A 150 13.51 -5.11 4.11
C ILE A 150 14.29 -3.99 4.82
N PHE A 151 13.60 -3.10 5.54
CA PHE A 151 14.27 -2.02 6.28
C PHE A 151 15.16 -2.53 7.40
N LYS A 152 14.69 -3.49 8.21
CA LYS A 152 15.49 -4.08 9.29
C LYS A 152 16.77 -4.71 8.75
N MET A 153 16.65 -5.47 7.66
CA MET A 153 17.81 -6.12 7.03
C MET A 153 18.76 -5.09 6.41
N THR A 154 18.23 -4.06 5.77
CA THR A 154 19.06 -3.00 5.17
C THR A 154 19.79 -2.22 6.26
N ASN A 155 19.14 -1.91 7.38
CA ASN A 155 19.80 -1.30 8.54
C ASN A 155 20.92 -2.20 9.11
N GLN A 156 20.70 -3.51 9.19
CA GLN A 156 21.74 -4.46 9.62
C GLN A 156 22.92 -4.49 8.64
N TYR A 157 22.65 -4.47 7.34
CA TYR A 157 23.68 -4.40 6.31
C TYR A 157 24.51 -3.11 6.42
N VAL A 158 23.84 -1.98 6.54
CA VAL A 158 24.45 -0.64 6.71
C VAL A 158 25.23 -0.52 8.02
N SER A 159 24.78 -1.20 9.08
CA SER A 159 25.50 -1.25 10.36
C SER A 159 26.85 -1.95 10.25
N ASN A 160 27.05 -2.78 9.22
CA ASN A 160 28.31 -3.46 8.94
C ASN A 160 29.18 -2.75 7.90
N VAL A 161 28.85 -1.50 7.51
CA VAL A 161 29.57 -0.71 6.50
C VAL A 161 31.09 -0.71 6.71
N SER A 162 31.57 -0.53 7.94
CA SER A 162 33.01 -0.53 8.21
C SER A 162 33.66 -1.88 7.83
N ASN A 163 33.02 -3.00 8.16
CA ASN A 163 33.53 -4.32 7.78
C ASN A 163 33.43 -4.56 6.26
N LEU A 164 32.40 -4.00 5.60
CA LEU A 164 32.22 -4.09 4.15
C LEU A 164 33.32 -3.34 3.36
N PHE A 165 33.87 -2.26 3.90
CA PHE A 165 34.90 -1.47 3.21
C PHE A 165 36.33 -1.93 3.51
N PHE A 166 36.57 -2.51 4.70
CA PHE A 166 37.93 -2.79 5.17
C PHE A 166 38.30 -4.28 5.20
N ASP A 167 37.35 -5.18 4.94
CA ASP A 167 37.60 -6.63 4.86
C ASP A 167 36.95 -7.22 3.60
N GLU A 168 37.77 -7.47 2.58
CA GLU A 168 37.35 -8.02 1.27
C GLU A 168 36.71 -9.41 1.39
N SER A 169 37.14 -10.21 2.38
CA SER A 169 36.58 -11.54 2.64
C SER A 169 35.19 -11.44 3.29
N ALA A 170 35.04 -10.55 4.26
CA ALA A 170 33.75 -10.25 4.89
C ALA A 170 32.78 -9.57 3.91
N GLN A 171 33.27 -8.72 3.00
CA GLN A 171 32.45 -8.01 2.01
C GLN A 171 31.67 -8.98 1.13
N ASN A 172 32.34 -9.99 0.59
CA ASN A 172 31.74 -10.97 -0.31
C ASN A 172 30.72 -11.86 0.40
N GLU A 173 30.99 -12.26 1.64
CA GLU A 173 30.08 -13.10 2.45
C GLU A 173 28.84 -12.31 2.89
N ILE A 174 29.03 -11.12 3.46
CA ILE A 174 27.94 -10.26 3.96
C ILE A 174 27.01 -9.85 2.80
N THR A 175 27.58 -9.48 1.64
CA THR A 175 26.79 -9.06 0.47
C THR A 175 26.01 -10.21 -0.15
N LYS A 176 26.61 -11.41 -0.25
CA LYS A 176 25.90 -12.60 -0.74
C LYS A 176 24.76 -12.99 0.18
N LYS A 177 25.01 -13.00 1.50
CA LYS A 177 23.98 -13.33 2.49
C LYS A 177 22.84 -12.33 2.46
N PHE A 178 23.14 -11.03 2.46
CA PHE A 178 22.14 -9.98 2.37
C PHE A 178 21.27 -10.13 1.12
N THR A 179 21.89 -10.32 -0.06
CA THR A 179 21.18 -10.53 -1.31
C THR A 179 20.28 -11.76 -1.27
N ALA A 180 20.79 -12.88 -0.74
CA ALA A 180 20.03 -14.13 -0.64
C ALA A 180 18.82 -13.99 0.30
N ASP A 181 18.98 -13.28 1.40
CA ASP A 181 17.91 -13.13 2.40
C ASP A 181 16.85 -12.09 1.95
N ILE A 182 17.24 -11.01 1.24
CA ILE A 182 16.33 -9.92 0.85
C ILE A 182 15.52 -10.23 -0.42
N GLN A 183 16.09 -11.02 -1.33
CA GLN A 183 15.47 -11.38 -2.61
C GLN A 183 14.06 -12.00 -2.45
N PRO A 184 13.85 -13.06 -1.64
CA PRO A 184 12.53 -13.67 -1.50
C PRO A 184 11.49 -12.71 -0.93
N ILE A 185 11.89 -11.79 -0.04
CA ILE A 185 11.00 -10.77 0.54
C ILE A 185 10.61 -9.75 -0.52
N SER A 186 11.56 -9.35 -1.36
CA SER A 186 11.34 -8.41 -2.47
C SER A 186 10.40 -8.99 -3.53
N ASP A 187 10.60 -10.26 -3.90
CA ASP A 187 9.75 -10.94 -4.88
C ASP A 187 8.32 -11.13 -4.35
N LYS A 188 8.19 -11.49 -3.08
CA LYS A 188 6.89 -11.57 -2.40
C LYS A 188 6.21 -10.20 -2.37
N LEU A 189 6.92 -9.15 -1.97
CA LEU A 189 6.39 -7.80 -1.91
C LEU A 189 5.85 -7.35 -3.27
N LYS A 190 6.61 -7.58 -4.34
CA LYS A 190 6.16 -7.26 -5.71
C LYS A 190 4.85 -7.99 -6.05
N THR A 191 4.78 -9.28 -5.75
CA THR A 191 3.59 -10.09 -5.98
C THR A 191 2.39 -9.60 -5.15
N ASP A 192 2.62 -9.26 -3.87
CA ASP A 192 1.58 -8.77 -2.97
C ASP A 192 1.05 -7.39 -3.40
N MET A 193 1.92 -6.54 -3.93
CA MET A 193 1.57 -5.24 -4.51
C MET A 193 0.66 -5.39 -5.75
N ASP A 194 0.97 -6.33 -6.66
CA ASP A 194 0.12 -6.60 -7.82
C ASP A 194 -1.26 -7.16 -7.39
N ASN A 195 -1.26 -8.03 -6.36
CA ASN A 195 -2.48 -8.64 -5.84
C ASN A 195 -3.40 -7.62 -5.14
N ILE A 196 -2.85 -6.68 -4.36
CA ILE A 196 -3.68 -5.72 -3.63
C ILE A 196 -4.38 -4.73 -4.56
N GLU A 197 -3.75 -4.36 -5.67
CA GLU A 197 -4.36 -3.51 -6.69
C GLU A 197 -5.61 -4.18 -7.27
N ASN A 198 -5.52 -5.48 -7.58
CA ASN A 198 -6.64 -6.27 -8.10
C ASN A 198 -7.78 -6.41 -7.09
N LEU A 199 -7.46 -6.70 -5.82
CA LEU A 199 -8.45 -6.83 -4.76
C LEU A 199 -9.20 -5.52 -4.50
N LEU A 200 -8.47 -4.40 -4.43
CA LEU A 200 -9.06 -3.07 -4.24
C LEU A 200 -9.93 -2.66 -5.43
N ARG A 201 -9.51 -2.92 -6.67
CA ARG A 201 -10.34 -2.69 -7.85
C ARG A 201 -11.63 -3.52 -7.80
N SER A 202 -11.53 -4.80 -7.46
CA SER A 202 -12.71 -5.66 -7.37
C SER A 202 -13.70 -5.17 -6.31
N ASP A 203 -13.23 -4.71 -5.15
CA ASP A 203 -14.09 -4.22 -4.08
C ASP A 203 -14.69 -2.83 -4.37
N LEU A 204 -13.99 -2.00 -5.14
CA LEU A 204 -14.50 -0.70 -5.57
C LEU A 204 -15.70 -0.85 -6.51
N PHE A 205 -15.71 -1.88 -7.37
CA PHE A 205 -16.75 -2.11 -8.37
C PHE A 205 -17.80 -3.17 -7.99
N SER A 206 -17.73 -3.75 -6.78
CA SER A 206 -18.73 -4.67 -6.21
C SER A 206 -19.86 -3.95 -5.48
#